data_AF-A0AAN9JJ54-F1
#
_entry.id   AF-A0AAN9JJ54-F1
#
_cell.length_a   1.000
_cell.length_b   1.000
_cell.length_c   1.000
_cell.angle_alpha   90.00
_cell.angle_beta   90.00
_cell.angle_gamma   90.00
#
_symmetry.space_group_name_H-M   'P 1'
#
loop_
_entity.id
_entity.type
_entity.pdbx_description
1 polymer ?
#
loop_
_entity_poly.entity_id
_entity_poly.type
_entity_poly.pdbx_seq_one_letter_code
_entity_poly.pdbx_strand_id
1 'polypeptide(L)'
;MRPILMKGHERPLTFLKYNRDGDLLFSCAKDHNPTVWFADNGERLGTYRGHNGAVWCCDVSRDSGRLITGSADQSAKLWNVQTGQQLYTFNFDSPARSVDFSVGDKLAVITTDPFMELPSAIHVKRIAKDPSQQTGESRPQGRIKRAIWGPLNNTIISAGEDATGKLLRESDKESGHKKTVTSLAKSADGSHFLTGSLDKSARV
;
A
#
# COMPACT_ATOMS: atom_id res chain seq x y z
N MET A 1 9.60 1.13 27.49
CA MET A 1 8.60 1.60 26.50
C MET A 1 7.22 1.50 27.15
N ARG A 2 6.40 2.55 27.13
CA ARG A 2 5.02 2.51 27.63
C ARG A 2 4.08 2.32 26.44
N PRO A 3 3.37 1.18 26.31
CA PRO A 3 2.46 0.98 25.20
C PRO A 3 1.19 1.84 25.37
N ILE A 4 0.71 2.42 24.28
CA ILE A 4 -0.57 3.16 24.23
C ILE A 4 -1.60 2.25 23.55
N LEU A 5 -2.77 2.08 24.17
CA LEU A 5 -3.87 1.30 23.61
C LEU A 5 -4.85 2.22 22.88
N MET A 6 -4.80 2.21 21.55
CA MET A 6 -5.74 2.95 20.71
C MET A 6 -6.98 2.10 20.42
N LYS A 7 -8.12 2.47 21.00
CA LYS A 7 -9.41 1.81 20.76
C LYS A 7 -10.19 2.59 19.71
N GLY A 8 -10.48 1.96 18.59
CA GLY A 8 -11.27 2.60 17.52
C GLY A 8 -11.66 1.67 16.38
N HIS A 9 -10.96 0.54 16.21
CA HIS A 9 -11.30 -0.47 15.22
C HIS A 9 -12.08 -1.62 15.84
N GLU A 10 -13.18 -2.01 15.20
CA GLU A 10 -14.02 -3.13 15.64
C GLU A 10 -13.62 -4.47 15.01
N ARG A 11 -12.75 -4.41 14.00
CA ARG A 11 -12.28 -5.59 13.26
C ARG A 11 -10.76 -5.68 13.24
N PRO A 12 -10.19 -6.84 12.90
CA PRO A 12 -8.74 -7.01 12.82
C PRO A 12 -8.10 -5.96 11.93
N LEU A 13 -7.02 -5.36 12.44
CA LEU A 13 -6.14 -4.49 11.69
C LEU A 13 -5.50 -5.25 10.53
N THR A 14 -5.38 -4.58 9.40
CA THR A 14 -4.76 -5.11 8.19
C THR A 14 -3.42 -4.45 7.93
N PHE A 15 -3.31 -3.15 8.21
CA PHE A 15 -2.13 -2.36 7.90
C PHE A 15 -2.01 -1.10 8.76
N LEU A 16 -0.77 -0.66 8.95
CA LEU A 16 -0.41 0.54 9.70
C LEU A 16 0.71 1.28 8.96
N LYS A 17 0.65 2.60 8.87
CA LYS A 17 1.67 3.43 8.23
C LYS A 17 1.82 4.77 8.95
N TYR A 18 3.05 5.16 9.26
CA TYR A 18 3.36 6.51 9.75
C TYR A 18 3.53 7.48 8.59
N ASN A 19 3.25 8.77 8.84
CA ASN A 19 3.73 9.85 7.98
C ASN A 19 5.26 9.98 8.05
N ARG A 20 5.83 10.79 7.17
CA ARG A 20 7.29 10.98 7.12
C ARG A 20 7.82 11.73 8.33
N ASP A 21 7.02 12.64 8.86
CA ASP A 21 7.37 13.49 10.01
C ASP A 21 7.28 12.72 11.34
N GLY A 22 6.51 11.63 11.38
CA GLY A 22 6.31 10.79 12.55
C GLY A 22 5.09 11.19 13.41
N ASP A 23 4.52 12.36 13.17
CA ASP A 23 3.41 12.92 13.97
C ASP A 23 2.08 12.19 13.79
N LEU A 24 1.85 11.57 12.62
CA LEU A 24 0.58 10.95 12.24
C LEU A 24 0.75 9.46 11.98
N LEU A 25 -0.19 8.68 12.51
CA LEU A 25 -0.31 7.25 12.29
C LEU A 25 -1.64 6.96 11.57
N PHE A 26 -1.54 6.28 10.42
CA PHE A 26 -2.67 5.78 9.67
C PHE A 26 -2.87 4.30 9.98
N SER A 27 -4.09 3.92 10.32
CA SER A 27 -4.48 2.54 10.56
C SER A 27 -5.58 2.12 9.60
N CYS A 28 -5.46 0.90 9.10
CA CYS A 28 -6.45 0.25 8.25
C CYS A 28 -6.90 -1.04 8.91
N ALA A 29 -8.20 -1.32 8.78
CA ALA A 29 -8.79 -2.54 9.28
C ALA A 29 -9.89 -3.05 8.36
N LYS A 30 -10.44 -4.22 8.72
CA LYS A 30 -11.58 -4.81 8.01
C LYS A 30 -12.92 -4.14 8.34
N ASP A 31 -12.94 -3.04 9.07
CA ASP A 31 -14.12 -2.25 9.44
C ASP A 31 -14.45 -1.13 8.43
N HIS A 32 -13.81 -1.17 7.26
CA HIS A 32 -14.04 -0.29 6.12
C HIS A 32 -13.62 1.17 6.34
N ASN A 33 -13.18 1.53 7.55
CA ASN A 33 -12.89 2.92 7.91
C ASN A 33 -11.41 3.09 8.29
N PRO A 34 -10.57 3.55 7.36
CA PRO A 34 -9.23 3.98 7.70
C PRO A 34 -9.30 5.11 8.73
N THR A 35 -8.44 5.06 9.73
CA THR A 35 -8.42 6.02 10.84
C THR A 35 -7.05 6.67 10.94
N VAL A 36 -7.02 7.96 11.30
CA VAL A 36 -5.80 8.71 11.59
C VAL A 36 -5.71 8.98 13.07
N TRP A 37 -4.50 8.81 13.59
CA TRP A 37 -4.14 9.01 14.98
C TRP A 37 -2.95 9.96 15.06
N PHE A 38 -2.88 10.71 16.14
CA PHE A 38 -1.64 11.37 16.55
C PHE A 38 -0.72 10.33 17.19
N ALA A 39 0.53 10.29 16.74
CA ALA A 39 1.52 9.33 17.24
C ALA A 39 1.92 9.60 18.69
N ASP A 40 1.94 10.86 19.11
CA ASP A 40 2.43 11.29 20.42
C ASP A 40 1.51 10.88 21.58
N ASN A 41 0.21 11.06 21.40
CA ASN A 41 -0.80 10.84 22.45
C ASN A 41 -1.76 9.67 22.15
N GLY A 42 -1.77 9.15 20.92
CA GLY A 42 -2.70 8.11 20.49
C GLY A 42 -4.15 8.60 20.35
N GLU A 43 -4.38 9.91 20.27
CA GLU A 43 -5.70 10.48 20.03
C GLU A 43 -6.12 10.31 18.57
N ARG A 44 -7.41 10.06 18.37
CA ARG A 44 -7.98 9.90 17.03
C ARG A 44 -8.22 11.27 16.41
N LEU A 45 -7.48 11.59 15.35
CA LEU A 45 -7.69 12.80 14.55
C LEU A 45 -8.98 12.72 13.73
N GLY A 46 -9.22 11.57 13.08
CA GLY A 46 -10.39 11.42 12.22
C GLY A 46 -10.51 10.04 11.57
N THR A 47 -11.67 9.79 10.97
CA THR A 47 -11.98 8.54 10.24
C THR A 47 -12.37 8.85 8.80
N TYR A 48 -11.76 8.17 7.84
CA TYR A 48 -12.15 8.28 6.44
C TYR A 48 -13.34 7.36 6.16
N ARG A 49 -14.48 7.96 5.80
CA ARG A 49 -15.72 7.25 5.48
C ARG A 49 -15.96 7.30 3.97
N GLY A 50 -16.20 6.16 3.35
CA GLY A 50 -16.52 6.07 1.92
C GLY A 50 -16.11 4.76 1.26
N HIS A 51 -15.26 3.94 1.90
CA HIS A 51 -15.07 2.56 1.47
C HIS A 51 -16.27 1.69 1.86
N ASN A 52 -16.62 0.76 0.97
CA ASN A 52 -17.74 -0.17 1.18
C ASN A 52 -17.25 -1.59 1.50
N GLY A 53 -15.95 -1.75 1.74
CA GLY A 53 -15.31 -3.05 1.98
C GLY A 53 -14.08 -2.91 2.87
N ALA A 54 -13.50 -4.06 3.22
CA ALA A 54 -12.31 -4.12 4.05
C ALA A 54 -11.14 -3.38 3.39
N VAL A 55 -10.52 -2.45 4.12
CA VAL A 55 -9.33 -1.76 3.65
C VAL A 55 -8.12 -2.60 4.00
N TRP A 56 -7.32 -2.96 3.00
CA TRP A 56 -6.19 -3.87 3.19
C TRP A 56 -4.86 -3.15 3.34
N CYS A 57 -4.72 -1.96 2.77
CA CYS A 57 -3.48 -1.21 2.77
C CYS A 57 -3.76 0.29 2.69
N CYS A 58 -2.80 1.07 3.19
CA CYS A 58 -2.75 2.49 2.97
C CYS A 58 -1.30 2.93 2.76
N ASP A 59 -1.15 4.04 2.06
CA ASP A 59 0.11 4.75 1.98
C ASP A 59 -0.11 6.26 1.97
N VAL A 60 0.88 7.01 2.45
CA VAL A 60 0.82 8.46 2.62
C VAL A 60 1.87 9.13 1.74
N SER A 61 1.49 10.26 1.14
CA SER A 61 2.41 11.07 0.35
C SER A 61 3.53 11.65 1.19
N ARG A 62 4.65 11.99 0.54
CA ARG A 62 5.81 12.56 1.23
C ARG A 62 5.52 13.92 1.83
N ASP A 63 4.63 14.70 1.22
CA ASP A 63 4.15 15.98 1.77
C ASP A 63 3.12 15.83 2.91
N SER A 64 2.81 14.60 3.34
CA SER A 64 1.79 14.29 4.35
C SER A 64 0.38 14.83 4.00
N GLY A 65 0.16 15.32 2.78
CA GLY A 65 -1.09 15.97 2.36
C GLY A 65 -2.11 15.02 1.74
N ARG A 66 -1.69 13.85 1.27
CA ARG A 66 -2.53 12.87 0.56
C ARG A 66 -2.34 11.48 1.14
N LEU A 67 -3.46 10.75 1.19
CA LEU A 67 -3.49 9.35 1.59
C LEU A 67 -4.11 8.54 0.47
N ILE A 68 -3.49 7.43 0.08
CA ILE A 68 -4.09 6.44 -0.81
C ILE A 68 -4.44 5.19 0.00
N THR A 69 -5.62 4.64 -0.25
CA THR A 69 -6.12 3.45 0.43
C THR A 69 -6.58 2.43 -0.60
N GLY A 70 -6.21 1.16 -0.40
CA GLY A 70 -6.63 0.03 -1.24
C GLY A 70 -7.61 -0.87 -0.50
N SER A 71 -8.75 -1.15 -1.13
CA SER A 71 -9.87 -1.87 -0.51
C SER A 71 -10.33 -3.09 -1.30
N ALA A 72 -11.00 -3.99 -0.58
CA ALA A 72 -11.69 -5.14 -1.11
C ALA A 72 -12.96 -4.76 -1.91
N ASP A 73 -13.42 -3.51 -1.83
CA ASP A 73 -14.52 -2.99 -2.65
C ASP A 73 -14.14 -2.71 -4.12
N GLN A 74 -13.00 -3.26 -4.57
CA GLN A 74 -12.44 -3.10 -5.92
C GLN A 74 -12.11 -1.64 -6.25
N SER A 75 -11.94 -0.80 -5.23
CA SER A 75 -11.53 0.58 -5.40
C SER A 75 -10.24 0.89 -4.63
N ALA A 76 -9.45 1.81 -5.20
CA ALA A 76 -8.47 2.55 -4.44
C ALA A 76 -8.93 4.01 -4.33
N LYS A 77 -8.92 4.58 -3.13
CA LYS A 77 -9.37 5.96 -2.90
C LYS A 77 -8.19 6.83 -2.53
N LEU A 78 -8.18 8.04 -3.08
CA LEU A 78 -7.25 9.10 -2.72
C LEU A 78 -7.99 10.09 -1.82
N TRP A 79 -7.40 10.41 -0.69
CA TRP A 79 -7.95 11.29 0.33
C TRP A 79 -7.03 12.48 0.57
N ASN A 80 -7.61 13.60 0.96
CA ASN A 80 -6.90 14.73 1.53
C ASN A 80 -6.79 14.50 3.04
N VAL A 81 -5.55 14.51 3.55
CA VAL A 81 -5.28 14.25 4.98
C VAL A 81 -5.77 15.37 5.87
N GLN A 82 -5.66 16.62 5.42
CA GLN A 82 -6.05 17.80 6.20
C GLN A 82 -7.57 17.92 6.34
N THR A 83 -8.31 17.65 5.27
CA THR A 83 -9.77 17.84 5.26
C THR A 83 -10.56 16.55 5.51
N GLY A 84 -9.91 15.38 5.43
CA GLY A 84 -10.60 14.10 5.50
C GLY A 84 -11.42 13.76 4.26
N GLN A 85 -11.40 14.61 3.23
CA GLN A 85 -12.26 14.48 2.06
C GLN A 85 -11.67 13.54 1.01
N GLN A 86 -12.55 12.77 0.36
CA GLN A 86 -12.17 11.95 -0.78
C GLN A 86 -11.89 12.84 -2.00
N LEU A 87 -10.66 12.81 -2.50
CA LEU A 87 -10.24 13.53 -3.70
C LEU A 87 -10.60 12.77 -4.98
N TYR A 88 -10.35 11.46 -4.99
CA TYR A 88 -10.55 10.64 -6.18
C TYR A 88 -10.84 9.17 -5.82
N THR A 89 -11.56 8.46 -6.68
CA THR A 89 -11.74 7.01 -6.60
C THR A 89 -11.24 6.37 -7.89
N PHE A 90 -10.27 5.47 -7.77
CA PHE A 90 -9.86 4.56 -8.82
C PHE A 90 -10.70 3.30 -8.71
N ASN A 91 -11.52 3.03 -9.72
CA ASN A 91 -12.29 1.79 -9.82
C ASN A 91 -11.48 0.76 -10.60
N PHE A 92 -11.52 -0.48 -10.14
CA PHE A 92 -10.93 -1.64 -10.78
C PHE A 92 -11.97 -2.75 -10.85
N ASP A 93 -11.75 -3.73 -11.72
CA ASP A 93 -12.57 -4.95 -11.81
C ASP A 93 -12.12 -6.02 -10.80
N SER A 94 -11.21 -5.66 -9.89
CA SER A 94 -10.59 -6.58 -8.93
C SER A 94 -10.20 -5.87 -7.63
N PRO A 95 -10.21 -6.56 -6.48
CA PRO A 95 -9.81 -6.00 -5.18
C PRO A 95 -8.40 -5.41 -5.17
N ALA A 96 -8.23 -4.21 -4.62
CA ALA A 96 -6.94 -3.55 -4.52
C ALA A 96 -6.16 -4.07 -3.29
N ARG A 97 -5.05 -4.79 -3.54
CA ARG A 97 -4.28 -5.53 -2.54
C ARG A 97 -3.21 -4.71 -1.81
N SER A 98 -2.46 -3.92 -2.57
CA SER A 98 -1.37 -3.07 -2.06
C SER A 98 -1.36 -1.75 -2.82
N VAL A 99 -1.04 -0.68 -2.11
CA VAL A 99 -0.84 0.66 -2.65
C VAL A 99 0.49 1.22 -2.16
N ASP A 100 1.20 1.96 -2.99
CA ASP A 100 2.47 2.61 -2.63
C ASP A 100 2.72 3.87 -3.49
N PHE A 101 3.06 4.99 -2.85
CA PHE A 101 3.42 6.24 -3.50
C PHE A 101 4.87 6.22 -3.99
N SER A 102 5.11 6.81 -5.15
CA SER A 102 6.47 7.02 -5.66
C SER A 102 7.13 8.20 -4.93
N VAL A 103 8.46 8.18 -4.90
CA VAL A 103 9.30 9.25 -4.33
C VAL A 103 9.04 10.57 -5.09
N GLY A 104 8.30 11.50 -4.48
CA GLY A 104 7.90 12.76 -5.10
C GLY A 104 6.42 12.84 -5.50
N ASP A 105 5.59 11.87 -5.07
CA ASP A 105 4.12 11.91 -5.08
C ASP A 105 3.46 12.05 -6.46
N LYS A 106 4.22 11.78 -7.53
CA LYS A 106 3.73 11.86 -8.92
C LYS A 106 3.02 10.60 -9.37
N LEU A 107 3.48 9.44 -8.89
CA LEU A 107 2.95 8.13 -9.28
C LEU A 107 2.55 7.33 -8.04
N ALA A 108 1.55 6.47 -8.17
CA ALA A 108 1.16 5.45 -7.22
C ALA A 108 1.17 4.10 -7.92
N VAL A 109 1.66 3.08 -7.24
CA VAL A 109 1.51 1.69 -7.63
C VAL A 109 0.34 1.11 -6.87
N ILE A 110 -0.60 0.52 -7.60
CA ILE A 110 -1.76 -0.18 -7.05
C ILE A 110 -1.73 -1.59 -7.61
N THR A 111 -1.74 -2.57 -6.73
CA THR A 111 -1.81 -3.98 -7.13
C THR A 111 -3.20 -4.51 -6.92
N THR A 112 -3.68 -5.33 -7.84
CA THR A 112 -4.97 -6.01 -7.76
C THR A 112 -4.76 -7.50 -7.53
N ASP A 113 -5.55 -8.07 -6.63
CA ASP A 113 -5.58 -9.51 -6.40
C ASP A 113 -6.32 -10.19 -7.57
N PRO A 114 -6.00 -11.47 -7.87
CA PRO A 114 -6.71 -12.19 -8.92
C PRO A 114 -8.16 -12.41 -8.47
N PHE A 115 -9.10 -12.06 -9.33
CA PHE A 115 -10.53 -12.11 -9.02
C PHE A 115 -11.31 -12.65 -10.21
N MET A 116 -12.03 -13.76 -9.99
CA MET A 116 -12.67 -14.53 -11.05
C MET A 116 -11.66 -14.93 -12.14
N GLU A 117 -11.90 -14.53 -13.40
CA GLU A 117 -11.03 -14.84 -14.54
C GLU A 117 -9.91 -13.81 -14.76
N LEU A 118 -9.86 -12.75 -13.93
CA LEU A 118 -8.85 -11.71 -14.06
C LEU A 118 -7.58 -12.08 -13.28
N PRO A 119 -6.39 -12.09 -13.94
CA PRO A 119 -5.13 -12.30 -13.26
C PRO A 119 -4.74 -11.08 -12.42
N SER A 120 -3.82 -11.27 -11.47
CA SER A 120 -3.24 -10.16 -10.72
C SER A 120 -2.56 -9.16 -11.65
N ALA A 121 -2.77 -7.87 -11.40
CA ALA A 121 -2.15 -6.80 -12.16
C ALA A 121 -1.50 -5.76 -11.23
N ILE A 122 -0.46 -5.11 -11.76
CA ILE A 122 0.15 -3.93 -11.17
C ILE A 122 -0.24 -2.75 -12.05
N HIS A 123 -1.02 -1.85 -11.49
CA HIS A 123 -1.42 -0.60 -12.10
C HIS A 123 -0.52 0.52 -11.59
N VAL A 124 0.19 1.19 -12.49
CA VAL A 124 0.91 2.42 -12.18
C VAL A 124 0.00 3.59 -12.57
N LYS A 125 -0.47 4.33 -11.57
CA LYS A 125 -1.37 5.47 -11.75
C LYS A 125 -0.65 6.77 -11.41
N ARG A 126 -0.80 7.79 -12.27
CA ARG A 126 -0.27 9.13 -11.99
C ARG A 126 -1.24 9.89 -11.09
N ILE A 127 -0.73 10.52 -10.04
CA ILE A 127 -1.50 11.32 -9.07
C ILE A 127 -1.45 12.80 -9.49
N ALA A 128 -1.68 13.06 -10.77
CA ALA A 128 -1.87 14.42 -11.29
C ALA A 128 -3.35 14.80 -11.17
N LYS A 129 -3.64 16.11 -11.20
CA LYS A 129 -5.02 16.63 -11.16
C LYS A 129 -5.88 16.18 -12.35
N ASP A 130 -5.27 15.61 -13.39
CA ASP A 130 -5.93 15.26 -14.65
C ASP A 130 -6.07 13.74 -14.83
N PRO A 131 -7.30 13.19 -14.91
CA PRO A 131 -7.58 11.76 -15.02
C PRO A 131 -7.19 11.09 -16.35
N SER A 132 -6.85 11.87 -17.38
CA SER A 132 -6.65 11.39 -18.77
C SER A 132 -5.23 10.86 -19.07
N GLN A 133 -4.24 11.12 -18.22
CA GLN A 133 -2.84 10.67 -18.39
C GLN A 133 -2.49 9.41 -17.59
N GLN A 134 -3.48 8.55 -17.32
CA GLN A 134 -3.29 7.32 -16.53
C GLN A 134 -2.80 6.16 -17.41
N THR A 135 -1.49 6.02 -17.62
CA THR A 135 -0.98 4.89 -18.41
C THR A 135 0.16 4.14 -17.71
N GLY A 136 0.02 2.81 -17.72
CA GLY A 136 0.97 1.84 -17.18
C GLY A 136 0.24 0.67 -16.51
N GLU A 137 -0.14 -0.35 -17.27
CA GLU A 137 -0.57 -1.64 -16.73
C GLU A 137 0.54 -2.66 -16.99
N SER A 138 1.01 -3.31 -15.93
CA SER A 138 1.88 -4.47 -16.04
C SER A 138 1.16 -5.65 -15.42
N ARG A 139 1.17 -6.81 -16.08
CA ARG A 139 0.54 -8.04 -15.61
C ARG A 139 1.61 -9.07 -15.28
N PRO A 140 2.13 -9.10 -14.04
CA PRO A 140 2.99 -10.18 -13.61
C PRO A 140 2.22 -11.50 -13.56
N GLN A 141 2.97 -12.60 -13.60
CA GLN A 141 2.42 -13.94 -13.46
C GLN A 141 2.44 -14.32 -11.98
N GLY A 142 1.32 -14.81 -11.45
CA GLY A 142 1.17 -15.22 -10.05
C GLY A 142 0.53 -14.16 -9.15
N ARG A 143 0.07 -14.59 -7.97
CA ARG A 143 -0.63 -13.71 -7.01
C ARG A 143 0.34 -12.79 -6.28
N ILE A 144 0.13 -11.48 -6.42
CA ILE A 144 0.97 -10.44 -5.81
C ILE A 144 0.36 -10.04 -4.47
N LYS A 145 1.12 -10.18 -3.38
CA LYS A 145 0.68 -9.73 -2.06
C LYS A 145 1.03 -8.27 -1.81
N ARG A 146 2.15 -7.79 -2.37
CA ARG A 146 2.64 -6.42 -2.16
C ARG A 146 3.48 -5.96 -3.33
N ALA A 147 3.42 -4.67 -3.65
CA ALA A 147 4.40 -4.03 -4.52
C ALA A 147 4.75 -2.65 -3.99
N ILE A 148 6.02 -2.28 -4.12
CA ILE A 148 6.56 -1.00 -3.66
C ILE A 148 7.51 -0.40 -4.71
N TRP A 149 7.73 0.91 -4.63
CA TRP A 149 8.74 1.58 -5.43
C TRP A 149 10.16 1.31 -4.93
N GLY A 150 10.99 0.80 -5.83
CA GLY A 150 12.44 0.68 -5.68
C GLY A 150 13.16 2.03 -5.69
N PRO A 151 14.50 2.03 -5.72
CA PRO A 151 15.29 3.25 -5.70
C PRO A 151 14.97 4.15 -6.90
N LEU A 152 14.94 5.47 -6.67
CA LEU A 152 14.78 6.51 -7.72
C LEU A 152 13.50 6.41 -8.58
N ASN A 153 12.44 5.73 -8.13
CA ASN A 153 11.21 5.46 -8.90
C ASN A 153 11.44 4.76 -10.25
N ASN A 154 12.60 4.15 -10.45
CA ASN A 154 12.92 3.48 -11.70
C ASN A 154 12.45 2.02 -11.70
N THR A 155 12.17 1.50 -10.51
CA THR A 155 11.98 0.06 -10.28
C THR A 155 10.73 -0.14 -9.43
N ILE A 156 9.93 -1.16 -9.72
CA ILE A 156 8.85 -1.63 -8.85
C ILE A 156 9.23 -3.03 -8.37
N ILE A 157 9.24 -3.21 -7.07
CA ILE A 157 9.54 -4.50 -6.43
C ILE A 157 8.22 -5.12 -6.00
N SER A 158 7.91 -6.28 -6.55
CA SER A 158 6.73 -7.07 -6.23
C SER A 158 7.10 -8.26 -5.34
N ALA A 159 6.20 -8.64 -4.44
CA ALA A 159 6.32 -9.79 -3.56
C ALA A 159 5.02 -10.61 -3.63
N GLY A 160 5.13 -11.90 -3.96
CA GLY A 160 3.99 -12.77 -4.28
C GLY A 160 4.13 -14.22 -3.81
N GLU A 161 3.15 -15.06 -4.20
CA GLU A 161 3.11 -16.50 -3.92
C GLU A 161 4.23 -17.26 -4.61
N ASP A 162 4.56 -16.87 -5.84
CA ASP A 162 5.82 -17.23 -6.47
C ASP A 162 6.87 -16.24 -5.97
N ALA A 163 7.89 -16.73 -5.25
CA ALA A 163 8.99 -15.94 -4.67
C ALA A 163 9.85 -15.26 -5.75
N THR A 164 9.25 -14.34 -6.49
CA THR A 164 9.82 -13.70 -7.67
C THR A 164 9.39 -12.24 -7.69
N GLY A 165 10.34 -11.35 -7.45
CA GLY A 165 10.19 -9.93 -7.81
C GLY A 165 10.20 -9.83 -9.33
N LYS A 166 9.02 -9.83 -9.95
CA LYS A 166 8.90 -9.72 -11.41
C LYS A 166 8.87 -8.24 -11.79
N LEU A 167 9.79 -7.87 -12.68
CA LEU A 167 10.39 -6.54 -12.80
C LEU A 167 10.01 -5.83 -14.10
N LEU A 168 9.98 -4.49 -14.04
CA LEU A 168 10.08 -3.61 -15.22
C LEU A 168 11.53 -3.23 -15.58
N ARG A 169 12.54 -3.83 -14.92
CA ARG A 169 13.94 -3.94 -15.32
C ARG A 169 14.70 -4.89 -14.38
N GLU A 170 14.90 -6.14 -14.79
CA GLU A 170 15.52 -7.21 -13.99
C GLU A 170 16.85 -6.79 -13.34
N SER A 171 16.94 -6.97 -12.03
CA SER A 171 18.20 -7.16 -11.29
C SER A 171 17.90 -8.19 -10.20
N ASP A 172 18.43 -9.39 -10.45
CA ASP A 172 18.58 -10.57 -9.60
C ASP A 172 17.36 -11.11 -8.83
N LYS A 173 16.91 -12.31 -9.26
CA LYS A 173 15.99 -13.17 -8.54
C LYS A 173 16.66 -13.64 -7.24
N GLU A 174 16.50 -12.90 -6.15
CA GLU A 174 16.82 -13.46 -4.83
C GLU A 174 15.74 -14.47 -4.42
N SER A 175 16.00 -15.74 -4.74
CA SER A 175 15.22 -16.90 -4.32
C SER A 175 15.45 -17.23 -2.84
N GLY A 176 15.17 -16.26 -1.96
CA GLY A 176 15.47 -16.38 -0.55
C GLY A 176 14.42 -17.16 0.26
N HIS A 177 13.14 -16.99 -0.05
CA HIS A 177 12.06 -17.52 0.79
C HIS A 177 11.47 -18.81 0.22
N LYS A 178 11.24 -19.79 1.11
CA LYS A 178 10.63 -21.09 0.77
C LYS A 178 9.10 -21.02 0.69
N LYS A 179 8.51 -19.94 1.21
CA LYS A 179 7.07 -19.67 1.19
C LYS A 179 6.79 -18.23 0.78
N THR A 180 5.52 -17.93 0.53
CA THR A 180 5.01 -16.62 0.15
C THR A 180 5.50 -15.51 1.07
N VAL A 181 5.98 -14.43 0.44
CA VAL A 181 6.35 -13.20 1.13
C VAL A 181 5.07 -12.42 1.46
N THR A 182 4.86 -12.15 2.75
CA THR A 182 3.66 -11.46 3.25
C THR A 182 3.88 -9.97 3.45
N SER A 183 5.13 -9.57 3.70
CA SER A 183 5.50 -8.19 4.00
C SER A 183 6.79 -7.82 3.29
N LEU A 184 6.81 -6.59 2.77
CA LEU A 184 7.96 -5.99 2.11
C LEU A 184 8.05 -4.54 2.57
N ALA A 185 9.19 -4.14 3.10
CA ALA A 185 9.43 -2.78 3.58
C ALA A 185 10.74 -2.26 3.02
N LYS A 186 10.79 -0.96 2.71
CA LYS A 186 11.98 -0.28 2.21
C LYS A 186 12.69 0.45 3.34
N SER A 187 14.01 0.44 3.31
CA SER A 187 14.87 1.28 4.15
C SER A 187 14.65 2.78 3.92
N ALA A 188 14.98 3.61 4.90
CA ALA A 188 14.74 5.06 4.83
C ALA A 188 15.59 5.77 3.77
N ASP A 189 16.80 5.27 3.52
CA ASP A 189 17.73 5.70 2.46
C ASP A 189 17.39 5.03 1.11
N GLY A 190 16.61 3.95 1.13
CA GLY A 190 16.17 3.22 -0.06
C GLY A 190 17.21 2.27 -0.64
N SER A 191 18.27 1.96 0.12
CA SER A 191 19.36 1.07 -0.29
C SER A 191 19.02 -0.42 -0.09
N HIS A 192 18.28 -0.74 0.97
CA HIS A 192 17.93 -2.10 1.39
C HIS A 192 16.41 -2.34 1.47
N PHE A 193 16.00 -3.61 1.45
CA PHE A 193 14.59 -4.01 1.56
C PHE A 193 14.44 -5.16 2.55
N LEU A 194 13.55 -5.00 3.51
CA LEU A 194 13.21 -6.08 4.44
C LEU A 194 12.03 -6.90 3.88
N THR A 195 12.24 -8.19 3.68
CA THR A 195 11.19 -9.17 3.33
C THR A 195 10.84 -10.05 4.52
N GLY A 196 9.56 -10.36 4.69
CA GLY A 196 9.05 -11.31 5.69
C GLY A 196 8.15 -12.35 5.05
N SER A 197 8.35 -13.62 5.38
CA SER A 197 7.65 -14.76 4.77
C SER A 197 6.99 -15.68 5.80
N LEU A 198 5.99 -16.45 5.34
CA LEU A 198 5.32 -17.50 6.12
C LEU A 198 6.22 -18.69 6.44
N ASP A 199 7.44 -18.74 5.91
CA ASP A 199 8.46 -19.72 6.28
C ASP A 199 9.15 -19.41 7.62
N LYS A 200 8.69 -18.37 8.33
CA LYS A 200 9.24 -17.88 9.60
C LYS A 200 10.64 -17.28 9.47
N SER A 201 11.00 -16.79 8.28
CA SER A 201 12.23 -16.04 8.05
C SER A 201 11.97 -14.59 7.64
N ALA A 202 12.92 -13.72 7.99
CA ALA A 202 13.01 -12.35 7.52
C ALA A 202 14.40 -12.11 6.93
N ARG A 203 14.49 -11.35 5.84
CA ARG A 203 15.75 -11.06 5.11
C ARG A 203 15.81 -9.56 4.79
N VAL A 204 17.03 -9.01 4.67
CA VAL A 204 17.36 -7.59 4.40
C VAL A 204 18.09 -7.50 3.07
#